data_AF-A0A9W8WN13-F1
#
_entry.id   AF-A0A9W8WN13-F1
#
_cell.length_a   1.000
_cell.length_b   1.000
_cell.length_c   1.000
_cell.angle_alpha   90.00
_cell.angle_beta   90.00
_cell.angle_gamma   90.00
#
_symmetry.space_group_name_H-M   'P 1'
#
loop_
_entity.id
_entity.type
_entity.pdbx_description
1 polymer ?
#
loop_
_entity_poly.entity_id
_entity_poly.type
_entity_poly.pdbx_seq_one_letter_code
_entity_poly.pdbx_strand_id
1 'polypeptide(L)'
;MIFSKVFIAVTVLAVSSSVTASPCRASSRASSSALLSTSTESVSTETTVSTTGESSATATVTAATTESSTLTEPTATEDLTTELFTTTAETSTTARTSSTETFSTTIEATSTTAESSSTTAEASSSTTSICIEPTNFVQNPSFEDGPEPWRYSSSSVSRTTQGNAVGEWAVSFAFSEGNNLLYIEQDIEGLTPGLDYKLTYEWWTPYGQVPSGCYFHAEASGTAYEQDDTITEAYDFFVDAPSFTFRPASSTQIIRFGAFCPSQPDFTLYLDLATILPVQPVGSSSD
;
A
#
# COMPACT_ATOMS: atom_id res chain seq x y z
N MET A 1 -11.87 -48.72 46.66
CA MET A 1 -11.23 -47.45 47.11
C MET A 1 -10.22 -47.06 46.04
N ILE A 2 -10.56 -46.09 45.19
CA ILE A 2 -9.66 -45.55 44.16
C ILE A 2 -9.53 -44.06 44.48
N PHE A 3 -8.35 -43.64 44.93
CA PHE A 3 -8.04 -42.23 45.16
C PHE A 3 -7.52 -41.63 43.85
N SER A 4 -8.34 -40.80 43.20
CA SER A 4 -7.94 -40.01 42.04
C SER A 4 -7.18 -38.77 42.52
N LYS A 5 -5.91 -38.65 42.10
CA LYS A 5 -5.06 -37.49 42.39
C LYS A 5 -5.29 -36.43 41.32
N VAL A 6 -5.89 -35.31 41.72
CA VAL A 6 -6.00 -34.10 40.90
C VAL A 6 -4.69 -33.32 41.04
N PHE A 7 -3.97 -33.14 39.95
CA PHE A 7 -2.84 -32.21 39.86
C PHE A 7 -3.35 -30.88 39.29
N ILE A 8 -3.28 -29.83 40.11
CA ILE A 8 -3.55 -28.44 39.67
C ILE A 8 -2.21 -27.86 39.24
N ALA A 9 -2.06 -27.61 37.93
CA ALA A 9 -0.93 -26.86 37.39
C ALA A 9 -1.26 -25.36 37.47
N VAL A 10 -0.47 -24.63 38.26
CA VAL A 10 -0.52 -23.16 38.33
C VAL A 10 0.51 -22.61 37.35
N THR A 11 0.03 -22.08 36.23
CA THR A 11 0.89 -21.42 35.24
C THR A 11 1.09 -19.97 35.68
N VAL A 12 2.33 -19.61 36.01
CA VAL A 12 2.73 -18.24 36.33
C VAL A 12 2.89 -17.49 35.00
N LEU A 13 1.96 -16.58 34.70
CA LEU A 13 2.11 -15.62 33.61
C LEU A 13 3.20 -14.60 34.00
N ALA A 14 4.32 -14.62 33.27
CA ALA A 14 5.30 -13.54 33.30
C ALA A 14 4.76 -12.38 32.44
N VAL A 15 4.37 -11.29 33.11
CA VAL A 15 4.04 -10.00 32.46
C VAL A 15 5.36 -9.28 32.19
N SER A 16 5.86 -9.39 30.96
CA SER A 16 6.92 -8.54 30.45
C SER A 16 6.32 -7.21 29.99
N SER A 17 6.48 -6.17 30.80
CA SER A 17 6.16 -4.78 30.46
C SER A 17 7.21 -4.23 29.51
N SER A 18 6.94 -4.27 28.20
CA SER A 18 7.67 -3.47 27.22
C SER A 18 7.22 -2.01 27.35
N VAL A 19 8.11 -1.17 27.88
CA VAL A 19 7.93 0.28 27.88
C VAL A 19 8.28 0.77 26.47
N THR A 20 7.28 0.95 25.64
CA THR A 20 7.43 1.61 24.34
C THR A 20 7.62 3.11 24.60
N ALA A 21 8.87 3.57 24.54
CA ALA A 21 9.14 5.01 24.48
C ALA A 21 8.65 5.53 23.12
N SER A 22 7.60 6.34 23.14
CA SER A 22 7.12 7.07 21.95
C SER A 22 8.27 7.89 21.34
N PRO A 23 8.47 7.85 20.02
CA PRO A 23 9.37 8.79 19.36
C PRO A 23 8.83 10.22 19.53
N CYS A 24 9.73 11.12 19.88
CA CYS A 24 9.47 12.55 20.00
C CYS A 24 8.87 13.10 18.70
N ARG A 25 7.63 13.61 18.76
CA ARG A 25 7.04 14.42 17.68
C ARG A 25 7.82 15.74 17.57
N ALA A 26 8.63 15.90 16.52
CA ALA A 26 9.29 17.17 16.22
C ALA A 26 8.24 18.20 15.76
N SER A 27 8.02 19.23 16.59
CA SER A 27 7.24 20.41 16.24
C SER A 27 8.11 21.38 15.44
N SER A 28 8.14 21.21 14.13
CA SER A 28 8.81 22.13 13.21
C SER A 28 7.89 23.31 12.91
N ARG A 29 7.86 24.29 13.82
CA ARG A 29 7.26 25.61 13.61
C ARG A 29 8.16 26.39 12.64
N ALA A 30 7.85 26.36 11.34
CA ALA A 30 8.47 27.23 10.36
C ALA A 30 8.01 28.68 10.59
N SER A 31 8.84 29.47 11.26
CA SER A 31 8.75 30.93 11.25
C SER A 31 9.47 31.47 10.02
N SER A 32 8.72 31.69 8.94
CA SER A 32 9.18 32.48 7.80
C SER A 32 8.68 33.91 7.97
N SER A 33 9.60 34.79 8.35
CA SER A 33 9.40 36.24 8.39
C SER A 33 9.76 36.83 7.02
N ALA A 34 9.02 37.87 6.63
CA ALA A 34 9.37 38.92 5.66
C ALA A 34 9.32 38.57 4.17
N LEU A 35 8.87 39.41 3.24
CA LEU A 35 8.28 40.75 3.25
C LEU A 35 7.84 41.07 1.79
N LEU A 36 6.91 42.02 1.63
CA LEU A 36 6.50 42.71 0.40
C LEU A 36 5.77 41.91 -0.71
N SER A 37 4.47 42.18 -0.85
CA SER A 37 3.85 42.27 -2.18
C SER A 37 2.79 43.36 -2.21
N THR A 38 2.87 44.08 -3.31
CA THR A 38 2.34 45.40 -3.64
C THR A 38 0.83 45.38 -3.83
N SER A 39 0.13 46.32 -3.20
CA SER A 39 -1.26 46.64 -3.51
C SER A 39 -1.38 47.11 -4.97
N THR A 40 -2.19 46.42 -5.77
CA THR A 40 -2.67 46.95 -7.05
C THR A 40 -4.17 47.08 -6.94
N GLU A 41 -4.64 48.32 -6.76
CA GLU A 41 -6.04 48.69 -6.86
C GLU A 41 -6.52 48.40 -8.29
N SER A 42 -7.62 47.67 -8.41
CA SER A 42 -8.34 47.49 -9.68
C SER A 42 -9.73 48.09 -9.54
N VAL A 43 -9.94 49.09 -10.39
CA VAL A 43 -11.11 49.94 -10.60
C VAL A 43 -12.42 49.16 -10.75
N SER A 44 -13.46 49.63 -10.06
CA SER A 44 -14.86 49.32 -10.34
C SER A 44 -15.33 50.02 -11.61
N THR A 45 -15.96 49.27 -12.51
CA THR A 45 -16.84 49.83 -13.54
C THR A 45 -18.21 49.18 -13.42
N GLU A 46 -19.17 49.97 -12.95
CA GLU A 46 -20.59 49.70 -13.11
C GLU A 46 -20.93 49.72 -14.61
N THR A 47 -21.71 48.73 -15.06
CA THR A 47 -22.52 48.89 -16.27
C THR A 47 -23.85 48.18 -16.03
N THR A 48 -24.86 49.02 -15.83
CA THR A 48 -26.28 48.70 -16.00
C THR A 48 -26.59 48.50 -17.48
N VAL A 49 -27.50 47.58 -17.81
CA VAL A 49 -28.63 47.79 -18.75
C VAL A 49 -29.46 46.50 -18.82
N SER A 50 -30.76 46.72 -18.68
CA SER A 50 -31.86 45.75 -18.75
C SER A 50 -32.16 45.27 -20.18
N THR A 51 -32.63 44.02 -20.32
CA THR A 51 -33.63 43.72 -21.35
C THR A 51 -34.58 42.58 -20.97
N THR A 52 -35.85 42.93 -21.05
CA THR A 52 -37.09 42.15 -20.97
C THR A 52 -37.22 41.15 -22.13
N GLY A 53 -37.87 40.01 -21.91
CA GLY A 53 -38.30 39.10 -22.98
C GLY A 53 -39.21 37.97 -22.50
N GLU A 54 -40.45 37.97 -22.99
CA GLU A 54 -41.60 37.12 -22.67
C GLU A 54 -41.45 35.59 -22.87
N SER A 55 -42.12 34.87 -21.97
CA SER A 55 -43.19 33.88 -22.19
C SER A 55 -43.12 32.86 -23.35
N SER A 56 -43.18 31.57 -23.02
CA SER A 56 -44.12 30.63 -23.65
C SER A 56 -44.28 29.38 -22.80
N ALA A 57 -45.53 29.11 -22.38
CA ALA A 57 -45.98 27.80 -21.92
C ALA A 57 -45.96 26.77 -23.07
N THR A 58 -45.98 25.47 -22.77
CA THR A 58 -47.04 24.52 -23.20
C THR A 58 -46.67 23.05 -22.92
N ALA A 59 -47.64 22.38 -22.28
CA ALA A 59 -48.07 20.97 -22.33
C ALA A 59 -47.18 19.79 -21.87
N THR A 60 -47.64 19.25 -20.75
CA THR A 60 -47.77 17.84 -20.37
C THR A 60 -48.21 16.91 -21.53
N VAL A 61 -47.58 15.75 -21.67
CA VAL A 61 -48.21 14.53 -22.21
C VAL A 61 -47.81 13.34 -21.36
N THR A 62 -48.82 12.74 -20.73
CA THR A 62 -48.81 11.43 -20.10
C THR A 62 -49.16 10.37 -21.15
N ALA A 63 -48.43 9.25 -21.18
CA ALA A 63 -48.94 7.98 -21.71
C ALA A 63 -48.29 6.80 -20.98
N ALA A 64 -49.13 6.04 -20.28
CA ALA A 64 -48.85 4.68 -19.81
C ALA A 64 -49.21 3.66 -20.91
N THR A 65 -48.77 2.40 -20.75
CA THR A 65 -49.30 1.08 -21.23
C THR A 65 -48.11 0.21 -21.68
N THR A 66 -47.64 -0.79 -20.91
CA THR A 66 -48.09 -2.20 -20.74
C THR A 66 -48.00 -3.07 -22.01
N GLU A 67 -47.04 -4.02 -22.03
CA GLU A 67 -47.03 -5.30 -22.78
C GLU A 67 -45.96 -6.18 -22.08
N SER A 68 -46.27 -7.29 -21.40
CA SER A 68 -46.74 -8.62 -21.82
C SER A 68 -45.62 -9.62 -22.21
N SER A 69 -45.31 -10.48 -21.25
CA SER A 69 -44.89 -11.91 -21.31
C SER A 69 -44.38 -12.51 -22.63
N THR A 70 -43.18 -13.08 -22.58
CA THR A 70 -42.87 -14.37 -23.22
C THR A 70 -42.00 -15.22 -22.28
N LEU A 71 -42.48 -16.44 -22.04
CA LEU A 71 -41.88 -17.48 -21.24
C LEU A 71 -41.61 -18.65 -22.19
N THR A 72 -40.34 -19.00 -22.40
CA THR A 72 -39.97 -20.23 -23.12
C THR A 72 -38.67 -20.81 -22.55
N GLU A 73 -38.84 -21.84 -21.72
CA GLU A 73 -38.07 -23.09 -21.58
C GLU A 73 -36.61 -23.17 -22.10
N PRO A 74 -35.67 -23.62 -21.26
CA PRO A 74 -34.60 -24.50 -21.73
C PRO A 74 -34.86 -25.95 -21.34
N THR A 75 -35.04 -26.77 -22.36
CA THR A 75 -35.07 -28.23 -22.31
C THR A 75 -33.70 -28.77 -21.88
N ALA A 76 -33.72 -29.74 -20.97
CA ALA A 76 -32.55 -30.49 -20.53
C ALA A 76 -31.91 -31.29 -21.69
N THR A 77 -30.59 -31.40 -21.69
CA THR A 77 -29.89 -32.53 -22.31
C THR A 77 -28.77 -32.93 -21.36
N GLU A 78 -29.00 -34.05 -20.68
CA GLU A 78 -27.94 -34.88 -20.15
C GLU A 78 -27.10 -35.36 -21.33
N ASP A 79 -25.78 -35.21 -21.27
CA ASP A 79 -24.92 -36.26 -21.80
C ASP A 79 -23.68 -36.42 -20.91
N LEU A 80 -23.40 -37.69 -20.67
CA LEU A 80 -22.51 -38.23 -19.68
C LEU A 80 -21.43 -38.94 -20.49
N THR A 81 -20.18 -38.45 -20.46
CA THR A 81 -19.07 -39.24 -20.99
C THR A 81 -17.80 -39.02 -20.18
N THR A 82 -17.59 -39.99 -19.31
CA THR A 82 -16.32 -40.46 -18.78
C THR A 82 -15.30 -40.67 -19.90
N GLU A 83 -14.09 -40.11 -19.81
CA GLU A 83 -12.87 -40.79 -20.25
C GLU A 83 -11.70 -40.51 -19.30
N LEU A 84 -11.02 -41.61 -19.02
CA LEU A 84 -9.87 -41.84 -18.15
C LEU A 84 -8.57 -41.74 -18.99
N PHE A 85 -7.42 -41.79 -18.31
CA PHE A 85 -6.03 -41.95 -18.82
C PHE A 85 -5.33 -40.63 -19.20
N THR A 86 -4.03 -40.39 -18.94
CA THR A 86 -2.91 -41.27 -18.55
C THR A 86 -1.79 -40.40 -17.97
N THR A 87 -1.02 -41.01 -17.07
CA THR A 87 0.30 -40.59 -16.57
C THR A 87 1.35 -40.48 -17.68
N THR A 88 2.15 -39.41 -17.69
CA THR A 88 3.52 -39.45 -18.23
C THR A 88 4.44 -38.62 -17.34
N ALA A 89 5.29 -39.32 -16.60
CA ALA A 89 6.51 -38.77 -16.04
C ALA A 89 7.59 -38.87 -17.11
N GLU A 90 8.29 -37.77 -17.40
CA GLU A 90 9.59 -37.83 -18.04
C GLU A 90 10.62 -37.07 -17.19
N THR A 91 11.47 -37.88 -16.59
CA THR A 91 12.80 -37.50 -16.11
C THR A 91 13.68 -37.21 -17.32
N SER A 92 14.37 -36.07 -17.33
CA SER A 92 15.64 -35.99 -18.06
C SER A 92 16.63 -35.09 -17.35
N THR A 93 17.60 -35.77 -16.78
CA THR A 93 18.86 -35.28 -16.24
C THR A 93 19.72 -34.79 -17.41
N THR A 94 20.30 -33.60 -17.33
CA THR A 94 21.55 -33.30 -18.05
C THR A 94 22.46 -32.51 -17.14
N ALA A 95 23.47 -33.23 -16.64
CA ALA A 95 24.67 -32.68 -16.05
C ALA A 95 25.44 -31.89 -17.10
N ARG A 96 25.93 -30.70 -16.73
CA ARG A 96 27.07 -30.09 -17.40
C ARG A 96 28.08 -29.60 -16.36
N THR A 97 29.06 -30.46 -16.16
CA THR A 97 30.43 -30.16 -15.74
C THR A 97 30.99 -28.97 -16.50
N SER A 98 31.76 -28.09 -15.86
CA SER A 98 33.21 -27.99 -16.09
C SER A 98 33.81 -26.72 -15.47
N SER A 99 34.94 -26.95 -14.79
CA SER A 99 36.11 -26.06 -14.65
C SER A 99 36.05 -24.87 -13.68
N THR A 100 36.48 -25.18 -12.47
CA THR A 100 37.51 -24.48 -11.71
C THR A 100 38.52 -23.70 -12.57
N GLU A 101 38.68 -22.40 -12.32
CA GLU A 101 39.96 -21.71 -12.46
C GLU A 101 40.25 -20.93 -11.18
N THR A 102 41.18 -21.48 -10.41
CA THR A 102 41.81 -20.84 -9.25
C THR A 102 42.95 -19.99 -9.78
N PHE A 103 42.79 -18.66 -9.83
CA PHE A 103 43.92 -17.76 -9.98
C PHE A 103 44.43 -17.37 -8.59
N SER A 104 45.48 -18.06 -8.15
CA SER A 104 46.30 -17.69 -6.99
C SER A 104 47.53 -16.97 -7.52
N THR A 105 47.50 -15.64 -7.51
CA THR A 105 48.68 -14.82 -7.83
C THR A 105 49.42 -14.49 -6.53
N THR A 106 50.43 -15.30 -6.22
CA THR A 106 51.41 -14.99 -5.18
C THR A 106 52.41 -14.00 -5.75
N ILE A 107 52.41 -12.76 -5.26
CA ILE A 107 53.49 -11.79 -5.49
C ILE A 107 54.29 -11.69 -4.21
N GLU A 108 55.46 -12.32 -4.21
CA GLU A 108 56.55 -11.98 -3.28
C GLU A 108 57.06 -10.59 -3.65
N ALA A 109 56.82 -9.60 -2.80
CA ALA A 109 57.47 -8.31 -2.86
C ALA A 109 58.50 -8.21 -1.74
N THR A 110 59.76 -8.21 -2.16
CA THR A 110 60.98 -8.07 -1.39
C THR A 110 60.95 -6.81 -0.50
N SER A 111 61.20 -7.03 0.78
CA SER A 111 61.38 -6.02 1.82
C SER A 111 62.55 -5.09 1.49
N THR A 112 62.28 -3.80 1.35
CA THR A 112 63.31 -2.74 1.40
C THR A 112 63.01 -1.88 2.61
N THR A 113 63.84 -2.01 3.65
CA THR A 113 63.75 -1.28 4.90
C THR A 113 64.16 0.18 4.67
N ALA A 114 63.17 1.07 4.61
CA ALA A 114 63.39 2.50 4.78
C ALA A 114 62.88 2.89 6.17
N GLU A 115 63.83 3.22 7.05
CA GLU A 115 63.58 3.77 8.38
C GLU A 115 62.98 5.17 8.19
N SER A 116 61.65 5.27 8.28
CA SER A 116 60.93 6.54 8.35
C SER A 116 60.12 6.53 9.63
N SER A 117 60.50 7.40 10.56
CA SER A 117 59.70 7.76 11.74
C SER A 117 58.30 8.16 11.30
N SER A 118 57.37 7.21 11.39
CA SER A 118 55.94 7.44 11.21
C SER A 118 55.33 7.58 12.60
N THR A 119 54.93 8.81 12.92
CA THR A 119 54.00 9.10 14.00
C THR A 119 52.68 8.39 13.69
N THR A 120 52.41 7.29 14.38
CA THR A 120 51.10 6.61 14.37
C THR A 120 50.09 7.53 15.06
N ALA A 121 49.45 8.41 14.29
CA ALA A 121 48.22 9.02 14.73
C ALA A 121 47.15 7.93 14.65
N GLU A 122 46.60 7.53 15.79
CA GLU A 122 45.34 6.79 15.83
C GLU A 122 44.28 7.64 15.15
N ALA A 123 44.03 7.34 13.87
CA ALA A 123 42.87 7.87 13.18
C ALA A 123 41.65 7.22 13.84
N SER A 124 41.12 7.92 14.84
CA SER A 124 39.80 7.65 15.40
C SER A 124 38.80 7.82 14.26
N SER A 125 38.55 6.74 13.52
CA SER A 125 37.54 6.68 12.47
C SER A 125 36.19 6.64 13.14
N SER A 126 35.75 7.78 13.66
CA SER A 126 34.36 8.00 14.04
C SER A 126 33.54 7.99 12.76
N THR A 127 33.06 6.81 12.35
CA THR A 127 31.99 6.70 11.38
C THR A 127 30.74 7.23 12.07
N THR A 128 30.52 8.54 11.98
CA THR A 128 29.29 9.17 12.42
C THR A 128 28.16 8.52 11.64
N SER A 129 27.43 7.58 12.25
CA SER A 129 26.23 7.01 11.66
C SER A 129 25.22 8.14 11.56
N ILE A 130 25.06 8.70 10.36
CA ILE A 130 24.01 9.68 10.11
C ILE A 130 22.70 8.91 10.23
N CYS A 131 21.98 9.15 11.32
CA CYS A 131 20.63 8.67 11.49
C CYS A 131 19.76 9.48 10.53
N ILE A 132 19.56 8.95 9.32
CA ILE A 132 18.60 9.52 8.38
C ILE A 132 17.22 9.22 8.95
N GLU A 133 16.47 10.26 9.32
CA GLU A 133 15.07 10.12 9.69
C GLU A 133 14.33 9.45 8.52
N PRO A 134 13.52 8.42 8.76
CA PRO A 134 12.93 7.66 7.67
C PRO A 134 11.91 8.55 6.94
N THR A 135 12.30 9.04 5.77
CA THR A 135 11.42 9.77 4.86
C THR A 135 10.42 8.80 4.24
N ASN A 136 9.13 9.11 4.30
CA ASN A 136 8.10 8.36 3.57
C ASN A 136 8.42 8.40 2.06
N PHE A 137 8.49 7.24 1.42
CA PHE A 137 8.78 7.13 -0.01
C PHE A 137 7.54 7.38 -0.90
N VAL A 138 6.35 7.43 -0.30
CA VAL A 138 5.09 7.71 -1.02
C VAL A 138 4.90 9.21 -1.22
N GLN A 139 4.61 9.61 -2.45
CA GLN A 139 4.24 10.99 -2.80
C GLN A 139 2.73 11.18 -2.63
N ASN A 140 2.33 12.36 -2.14
CA ASN A 140 0.93 12.71 -1.85
C ASN A 140 0.18 11.58 -1.09
N PRO A 141 0.70 11.15 0.08
CA PRO A 141 0.21 9.97 0.79
C PRO A 141 -1.21 10.11 1.34
N SER A 142 -1.68 11.36 1.53
CA SER A 142 -3.01 11.71 2.05
C SER A 142 -3.97 12.19 0.98
N PHE A 143 -3.58 12.14 -0.30
CA PHE A 143 -4.39 12.60 -1.43
C PHE A 143 -4.83 14.08 -1.38
N GLU A 144 -4.21 14.90 -0.53
CA GLU A 144 -4.57 16.31 -0.37
C GLU A 144 -4.16 17.16 -1.58
N ASP A 145 -3.08 16.77 -2.27
CA ASP A 145 -2.49 17.53 -3.39
C ASP A 145 -3.09 17.17 -4.77
N GLY A 146 -4.30 16.62 -4.79
CA GLY A 146 -5.00 16.19 -6.02
C GLY A 146 -4.80 14.71 -6.35
N PRO A 147 -5.16 14.26 -7.57
CA PRO A 147 -5.09 12.85 -7.94
C PRO A 147 -3.68 12.36 -8.29
N GLU A 148 -2.78 13.25 -8.71
CA GLU A 148 -1.39 12.89 -9.04
C GLU A 148 -0.55 12.67 -7.77
N PRO A 149 0.46 11.79 -7.79
CA PRO A 149 0.91 10.97 -8.93
C PRO A 149 0.25 9.57 -8.96
N TRP A 150 -0.93 9.42 -8.37
CA TRP A 150 -1.62 8.13 -8.29
C TRP A 150 -2.31 7.78 -9.61
N ARG A 151 -2.19 6.52 -10.00
CA ARG A 151 -2.96 5.93 -11.10
C ARG A 151 -4.02 4.99 -10.55
N TYR A 152 -5.24 5.12 -11.06
CA TYR A 152 -6.41 4.37 -10.63
C TYR A 152 -6.68 3.20 -11.58
N SER A 153 -7.01 2.01 -11.04
CA SER A 153 -7.25 0.83 -11.89
C SER A 153 -8.49 0.96 -12.79
N SER A 154 -9.51 1.73 -12.36
CA SER A 154 -10.76 1.92 -13.09
C SER A 154 -11.51 3.17 -12.59
N SER A 155 -12.65 3.49 -13.23
CA SER A 155 -13.56 4.56 -12.78
C SER A 155 -14.23 4.27 -11.42
N SER A 156 -14.22 3.01 -10.97
CA SER A 156 -14.72 2.63 -9.65
C SER A 156 -13.73 2.97 -8.53
N VAL A 157 -12.53 3.44 -8.87
CA VAL A 157 -11.55 3.96 -7.93
C VAL A 157 -11.41 5.45 -8.16
N SER A 158 -11.68 6.25 -7.14
CA SER A 158 -11.65 7.71 -7.28
C SER A 158 -11.30 8.42 -5.99
N ARG A 159 -10.61 9.55 -6.12
CA ARG A 159 -10.40 10.50 -5.04
C ARG A 159 -11.72 11.15 -4.67
N THR A 160 -12.03 11.20 -3.38
CA THR A 160 -13.30 11.74 -2.88
C THR A 160 -13.12 12.41 -1.52
N THR A 161 -14.04 13.31 -1.18
CA THR A 161 -14.01 13.96 0.12
C THR A 161 -14.56 13.02 1.19
N GLN A 162 -13.90 12.96 2.34
CA GLN A 162 -14.34 12.17 3.49
C GLN A 162 -14.12 12.94 4.79
N GLY A 163 -15.19 13.16 5.55
CA GLY A 163 -15.13 13.90 6.82
C GLY A 163 -14.39 13.17 7.94
N ASN A 164 -14.13 11.86 7.79
CA ASN A 164 -13.45 11.02 8.77
C ASN A 164 -11.96 10.80 8.44
N ALA A 165 -11.50 11.23 7.28
CA ALA A 165 -10.11 11.07 6.84
C ALA A 165 -9.18 12.00 7.64
N VAL A 166 -7.87 11.72 7.61
CA VAL A 166 -6.88 12.65 8.18
C VAL A 166 -6.63 13.76 7.16
N GLY A 167 -7.59 14.67 7.09
CA GLY A 167 -7.67 15.67 6.04
C GLY A 167 -9.08 15.79 5.51
N GLU A 168 -9.19 16.21 4.25
CA GLU A 168 -10.47 16.28 3.55
C GLU A 168 -10.61 15.14 2.53
N TRP A 169 -9.51 14.58 2.04
CA TRP A 169 -9.49 13.70 0.88
C TRP A 169 -9.02 12.29 1.22
N ALA A 170 -9.62 11.32 0.54
CA ALA A 170 -9.24 9.92 0.57
C ALA A 170 -9.46 9.31 -0.82
N VAL A 171 -8.98 8.07 -1.03
CA VAL A 171 -9.38 7.28 -2.21
C VAL A 171 -10.50 6.35 -1.84
N SER A 172 -11.54 6.34 -2.66
CA SER A 172 -12.66 5.40 -2.59
C SER A 172 -12.51 4.28 -3.60
N PHE A 173 -12.93 3.09 -3.19
CA PHE A 173 -13.01 1.87 -3.97
C PHE A 173 -14.46 1.40 -3.93
N ALA A 174 -15.21 1.69 -5.00
CA ALA A 174 -16.62 1.32 -5.13
C ALA A 174 -16.73 -0.06 -5.80
N PHE A 175 -16.96 -1.09 -5.00
CA PHE A 175 -17.24 -2.42 -5.50
C PHE A 175 -18.71 -2.50 -5.85
N SER A 176 -18.99 -2.65 -7.15
CA SER A 176 -20.33 -2.86 -7.70
C SER A 176 -20.43 -4.15 -8.51
N GLU A 177 -19.31 -4.85 -8.70
CA GLU A 177 -19.15 -6.09 -9.47
C GLU A 177 -18.27 -7.06 -8.66
N GLY A 178 -18.56 -8.36 -8.76
CA GLY A 178 -17.78 -9.40 -8.09
C GLY A 178 -16.56 -9.80 -8.92
N ASN A 179 -15.60 -10.46 -8.26
CA ASN A 179 -14.33 -10.89 -8.84
C ASN A 179 -13.52 -9.73 -9.46
N ASN A 180 -13.61 -8.54 -8.86
CA ASN A 180 -12.93 -7.36 -9.35
C ASN A 180 -11.83 -6.95 -8.37
N LEU A 181 -10.61 -6.78 -8.90
CA LEU A 181 -9.48 -6.20 -8.16
C LEU A 181 -9.45 -4.71 -8.44
N LEU A 182 -9.70 -3.91 -7.40
CA LEU A 182 -9.60 -2.46 -7.46
C LEU A 182 -8.34 -2.02 -6.73
N TYR A 183 -7.50 -1.21 -7.38
CA TYR A 183 -6.22 -0.78 -6.82
C TYR A 183 -5.86 0.66 -7.25
N ILE A 184 -4.99 1.27 -6.48
CA ILE A 184 -4.20 2.43 -6.89
C ILE A 184 -2.73 2.01 -7.03
N GLU A 185 -2.00 2.71 -7.89
CA GLU A 185 -0.58 2.46 -8.09
C GLU A 185 0.23 3.75 -8.21
N GLN A 186 1.49 3.68 -7.81
CA GLN A 186 2.47 4.76 -7.92
C GLN A 186 3.86 4.17 -8.21
N ASP A 187 4.67 4.90 -8.97
CA ASP A 187 6.10 4.62 -9.10
C ASP A 187 6.83 5.15 -7.85
N ILE A 188 7.42 4.23 -7.09
CA ILE A 188 8.19 4.56 -5.89
C ILE A 188 9.67 4.58 -6.26
N GLU A 189 10.32 5.73 -6.05
CA GLU A 189 11.73 5.97 -6.38
C GLU A 189 12.61 6.03 -5.13
N GLY A 190 13.92 5.85 -5.31
CA GLY A 190 14.90 5.97 -4.23
C GLY A 190 14.99 4.76 -3.29
N LEU A 191 14.37 3.64 -3.66
CA LEU A 191 14.49 2.39 -2.92
C LEU A 191 15.91 1.82 -3.06
N THR A 192 16.37 1.08 -2.05
CA THR A 192 17.65 0.36 -2.09
C THR A 192 17.37 -1.12 -2.34
N PRO A 193 17.80 -1.68 -3.49
CA PRO A 193 17.60 -3.09 -3.79
C PRO A 193 18.15 -4.00 -2.69
N GLY A 194 17.37 -5.01 -2.32
CA GLY A 194 17.77 -6.00 -1.32
C GLY A 194 17.49 -5.64 0.15
N LEU A 195 17.02 -4.42 0.46
CA LEU A 195 16.53 -4.06 1.80
C LEU A 195 15.03 -4.34 1.94
N ASP A 196 14.59 -4.64 3.15
CA ASP A 196 13.15 -4.81 3.42
C ASP A 196 12.48 -3.46 3.69
N TYR A 197 11.33 -3.26 3.06
CA TYR A 197 10.48 -2.09 3.20
C TYR A 197 9.09 -2.52 3.67
N LYS A 198 8.40 -1.64 4.39
CA LYS A 198 7.04 -1.86 4.89
C LYS A 198 6.12 -0.79 4.34
N LEU A 199 5.08 -1.24 3.62
CA LEU A 199 3.91 -0.46 3.25
C LEU A 199 2.88 -0.53 4.38
N THR A 200 2.41 0.61 4.83
CA THR A 200 1.26 0.79 5.74
C THR A 200 0.31 1.82 5.15
N TYR A 201 -0.96 1.72 5.48
CA TYR A 201 -1.97 2.72 5.11
C TYR A 201 -3.14 2.58 6.07
N GLU A 202 -3.99 3.60 6.11
CA GLU A 202 -5.23 3.58 6.86
C GLU A 202 -6.40 3.25 5.95
N TRP A 203 -7.44 2.64 6.52
CA TRP A 203 -8.64 2.33 5.77
C TRP A 203 -9.90 2.50 6.61
N TRP A 204 -11.02 2.71 5.93
CA TRP A 204 -12.34 2.85 6.55
C TRP A 204 -13.45 2.38 5.62
N THR A 205 -14.59 2.00 6.18
CA THR A 205 -15.81 1.77 5.42
C THR A 205 -17.04 2.28 6.19
N PRO A 206 -18.03 2.91 5.54
CA PRO A 206 -19.28 3.34 6.16
C PRO A 206 -20.24 2.16 6.40
N TYR A 207 -19.92 0.98 5.88
CA TYR A 207 -20.77 -0.19 5.98
C TYR A 207 -20.52 -0.90 7.30
N GLY A 208 -21.60 -1.22 8.02
CA GLY A 208 -21.50 -1.97 9.27
C GLY A 208 -21.09 -3.43 9.08
N GLN A 209 -21.05 -3.94 7.84
CA GLN A 209 -20.58 -5.29 7.55
C GLN A 209 -19.80 -5.28 6.25
N VAL A 210 -18.63 -5.93 6.27
CA VAL A 210 -17.84 -6.16 5.07
C VAL A 210 -18.25 -7.48 4.43
N PRO A 211 -18.54 -7.50 3.13
CA PRO A 211 -18.91 -8.71 2.41
C PRO A 211 -17.88 -9.82 2.55
N SER A 212 -18.35 -11.06 2.72
CA SER A 212 -17.49 -12.21 2.95
C SER A 212 -16.51 -12.43 1.81
N GLY A 213 -15.24 -12.64 2.15
CA GLY A 213 -14.18 -12.95 1.19
C GLY A 213 -13.53 -11.73 0.56
N CYS A 214 -13.93 -10.50 0.90
CA CYS A 214 -13.15 -9.32 0.53
C CYS A 214 -11.83 -9.28 1.32
N TYR A 215 -10.72 -9.01 0.65
CA TYR A 215 -9.38 -8.94 1.25
C TYR A 215 -8.55 -7.79 0.68
N PHE A 216 -7.56 -7.34 1.45
CA PHE A 216 -6.60 -6.34 1.00
C PHE A 216 -5.57 -6.95 0.04
N HIS A 217 -5.24 -6.23 -1.02
CA HIS A 217 -4.26 -6.64 -2.01
C HIS A 217 -3.11 -5.63 -2.06
N ALA A 218 -1.88 -6.14 -2.13
CA ALA A 218 -0.71 -5.34 -2.48
C ALA A 218 0.19 -6.08 -3.47
N GLU A 219 0.88 -5.35 -4.32
CA GLU A 219 1.79 -5.86 -5.32
C GLU A 219 3.03 -4.96 -5.40
N ALA A 220 4.22 -5.56 -5.50
CA ALA A 220 5.47 -4.86 -5.77
C ALA A 220 6.24 -5.57 -6.88
N SER A 221 6.53 -4.87 -7.98
CA SER A 221 7.16 -5.44 -9.20
C SER A 221 6.51 -6.73 -9.71
N GLY A 222 5.19 -6.78 -9.88
CA GLY A 222 4.53 -7.98 -10.41
C GLY A 222 4.41 -9.12 -9.40
N THR A 223 4.97 -8.98 -8.19
CA THR A 223 4.84 -9.96 -7.13
C THR A 223 3.67 -9.56 -6.24
N ALA A 224 2.60 -10.33 -6.29
CA ALA A 224 1.46 -10.17 -5.39
C ALA A 224 1.84 -10.61 -3.98
N TYR A 225 1.51 -9.78 -3.01
CA TYR A 225 1.59 -10.07 -1.59
C TYR A 225 0.15 -10.32 -1.13
N GLU A 226 -0.32 -11.53 -1.38
CA GLU A 226 -1.61 -11.97 -0.89
C GLU A 226 -1.52 -12.16 0.62
N GLN A 227 -2.42 -11.51 1.35
CA GLN A 227 -2.73 -11.93 2.71
C GLN A 227 -4.11 -12.58 2.69
N ASP A 228 -4.25 -13.65 3.47
CA ASP A 228 -5.53 -14.23 3.85
C ASP A 228 -6.33 -13.30 4.81
N ASP A 229 -5.84 -12.07 5.06
CA ASP A 229 -6.46 -11.11 5.94
C ASP A 229 -7.71 -10.54 5.30
N THR A 230 -8.82 -11.16 5.67
CA THR A 230 -10.17 -10.66 5.38
C THR A 230 -10.31 -9.26 5.93
N ILE A 231 -10.90 -8.37 5.13
CA ILE A 231 -11.26 -7.03 5.60
C ILE A 231 -12.30 -7.21 6.71
N THR A 232 -11.93 -6.87 7.94
CA THR A 232 -12.81 -6.96 9.12
C THR A 232 -13.79 -5.79 9.16
N GLU A 233 -14.66 -5.70 10.16
CA GLU A 233 -15.50 -4.51 10.34
C GLU A 233 -14.65 -3.34 10.90
N ALA A 234 -14.67 -2.18 10.25
CA ALA A 234 -14.11 -0.93 10.77
C ALA A 234 -15.25 0.07 10.99
N TYR A 235 -15.58 0.33 12.25
CA TYR A 235 -16.68 1.24 12.60
C TYR A 235 -16.14 2.66 12.87
N ASP A 236 -16.81 3.65 12.27
CA ASP A 236 -16.72 5.10 12.52
C ASP A 236 -15.41 5.84 12.25
N PHE A 237 -14.25 5.18 12.18
CA PHE A 237 -12.96 5.86 11.97
C PHE A 237 -12.00 5.04 11.11
N PHE A 238 -11.00 5.73 10.54
CA PHE A 238 -9.88 5.10 9.86
C PHE A 238 -9.05 4.27 10.83
N VAL A 239 -8.76 3.04 10.44
CA VAL A 239 -7.92 2.11 11.20
C VAL A 239 -6.73 1.69 10.36
N ASP A 240 -5.64 1.27 11.01
CA ASP A 240 -4.49 0.72 10.33
C ASP A 240 -4.90 -0.51 9.52
N ALA A 241 -4.59 -0.50 8.23
CA ALA A 241 -4.71 -1.68 7.38
C ALA A 241 -3.60 -2.68 7.68
N PRO A 242 -3.73 -3.93 7.23
CA PRO A 242 -2.62 -4.86 7.25
C PRO A 242 -1.41 -4.27 6.52
N SER A 243 -0.24 -4.47 7.10
CA SER A 243 1.00 -3.95 6.54
C SER A 243 1.70 -4.97 5.66
N PHE A 244 2.34 -4.51 4.59
CA PHE A 244 3.01 -5.37 3.61
C PHE A 244 4.51 -5.15 3.64
N THR A 245 5.28 -6.21 3.87
CA THR A 245 6.74 -6.15 3.76
C THR A 245 7.19 -6.69 2.42
N PHE A 246 8.01 -5.93 1.71
CA PHE A 246 8.54 -6.28 0.40
C PHE A 246 10.02 -5.94 0.30
N ARG A 247 10.69 -6.57 -0.67
CA ARG A 247 12.11 -6.34 -0.97
C ARG A 247 12.23 -5.93 -2.44
N PRO A 248 12.57 -4.66 -2.74
CA PRO A 248 12.63 -4.17 -4.10
C PRO A 248 13.80 -4.80 -4.86
N ALA A 249 13.58 -5.10 -6.13
CA ALA A 249 14.62 -5.60 -7.05
C ALA A 249 15.41 -4.47 -7.74
N SER A 250 14.87 -3.24 -7.72
CA SER A 250 15.41 -2.04 -8.37
C SER A 250 15.19 -0.81 -7.50
N SER A 251 15.87 0.30 -7.82
CA SER A 251 15.71 1.56 -7.08
C SER A 251 14.39 2.28 -7.35
N THR A 252 13.71 1.88 -8.41
CA THR A 252 12.37 2.33 -8.78
C THR A 252 11.48 1.10 -8.91
N GLN A 253 10.29 1.14 -8.31
CA GLN A 253 9.35 0.02 -8.32
C GLN A 253 7.91 0.54 -8.36
N ILE A 254 7.07 -0.08 -9.21
CA ILE A 254 5.64 0.13 -9.16
C ILE A 254 5.10 -0.60 -7.93
N ILE A 255 4.44 0.13 -7.06
CA ILE A 255 3.68 -0.41 -5.93
C ILE A 255 2.20 -0.25 -6.25
N ARG A 256 1.45 -1.35 -6.11
CA ARG A 256 -0.01 -1.35 -6.20
C ARG A 256 -0.59 -1.77 -4.87
N PHE A 257 -1.68 -1.15 -4.46
CA PHE A 257 -2.46 -1.65 -3.33
C PHE A 257 -3.92 -1.24 -3.43
N GLY A 258 -4.78 -2.01 -2.80
CA GLY A 258 -6.22 -1.86 -2.86
C GLY A 258 -6.93 -3.06 -2.23
N ALA A 259 -8.04 -3.48 -2.84
CA ALA A 259 -8.82 -4.59 -2.34
C ALA A 259 -9.46 -5.40 -3.47
N PHE A 260 -9.69 -6.66 -3.19
CA PHE A 260 -10.42 -7.59 -4.05
C PHE A 260 -11.64 -8.10 -3.32
N CYS A 261 -12.75 -8.25 -4.04
CA CYS A 261 -13.98 -8.86 -3.55
C CYS A 261 -14.49 -9.93 -4.53
N PRO A 262 -14.62 -11.20 -4.11
CA PRO A 262 -15.05 -12.29 -4.99
C PRO A 262 -16.55 -12.25 -5.29
N SER A 263 -17.38 -11.96 -4.29
CA SER A 263 -18.81 -11.72 -4.48
C SER A 263 -19.04 -10.28 -4.93
N GLN A 264 -20.10 -10.03 -5.72
CA GLN A 264 -20.54 -8.68 -6.10
C GLN A 264 -21.12 -7.97 -4.88
N PRO A 265 -20.35 -7.11 -4.21
CA PRO A 265 -20.90 -6.40 -3.10
C PRO A 265 -21.45 -5.07 -3.62
N ASP A 266 -22.40 -4.47 -2.90
CA ASP A 266 -22.63 -3.03 -3.01
C ASP A 266 -21.91 -2.44 -1.80
N PHE A 267 -20.62 -2.14 -1.99
CA PHE A 267 -19.69 -1.86 -0.90
C PHE A 267 -18.65 -0.83 -1.34
N THR A 268 -18.33 0.09 -0.43
CA THR A 268 -17.28 1.08 -0.64
C THR A 268 -16.26 0.99 0.48
N LEU A 269 -14.99 0.98 0.09
CA LEU A 269 -13.85 1.07 0.99
C LEU A 269 -13.08 2.35 0.70
N TYR A 270 -12.53 2.95 1.75
CA TYR A 270 -11.73 4.16 1.67
C TYR A 270 -10.32 3.87 2.16
N LEU A 271 -9.31 4.39 1.47
CA LEU A 271 -7.91 4.33 1.86
C LEU A 271 -7.34 5.74 2.03
N ASP A 272 -6.46 5.89 3.01
CA ASP A 272 -5.76 7.14 3.32
C ASP A 272 -4.34 6.86 3.89
N LEU A 273 -3.51 7.90 3.99
CA LEU A 273 -2.20 7.92 4.67
C LEU A 273 -1.23 6.79 4.30
N ALA A 274 -1.04 6.55 3.01
CA ALA A 274 -0.10 5.53 2.54
C ALA A 274 1.36 5.88 2.89
N THR A 275 2.07 4.92 3.47
CA THR A 275 3.43 5.11 3.95
C THR A 275 4.30 3.92 3.59
N ILE A 276 5.47 4.19 3.01
CA ILE A 276 6.51 3.19 2.76
C ILE A 276 7.76 3.63 3.53
N LEU A 277 8.25 2.77 4.42
CA LEU A 277 9.47 3.02 5.20
C LEU A 277 10.38 1.78 5.19
N PRO A 278 11.70 1.94 5.33
CA PRO A 278 12.60 0.80 5.51
C PRO A 278 12.27 0.08 6.83
N VAL A 279 12.29 -1.25 6.83
CA VAL A 279 12.03 -2.05 8.05
C VAL A 279 13.16 -1.91 9.08
N GLN A 280 14.35 -1.45 8.64
CA GLN A 280 15.60 -1.38 9.40
C GLN A 280 16.03 -2.74 10.01
N PRO A 281 17.29 -3.17 9.84
CA PRO A 281 18.05 -3.54 11.02
C PRO A 281 18.39 -2.24 11.72
N VAL A 282 17.76 -1.96 12.87
CA VAL A 282 18.16 -0.89 13.78
C VAL A 282 19.67 -1.02 13.89
N GLY A 283 20.41 0.00 13.45
CA GLY A 283 21.87 -0.03 13.46
C GLY A 283 22.29 -0.54 14.82
N SER A 284 22.88 -1.75 14.86
CA SER A 284 23.45 -2.24 16.10
C SER A 284 24.56 -1.27 16.43
N SER A 285 24.31 -0.36 17.39
CA SER A 285 25.37 0.40 18.01
C SER A 285 26.28 -0.63 18.64
N SER A 286 27.32 -1.02 17.93
CA SER A 286 28.45 -1.71 18.53
C SER A 286 29.16 -0.67 19.40
N ASP A 287 28.69 -0.58 20.65
CA ASP A 287 29.43 -0.01 21.78
C ASP A 287 30.67 -0.87 22.09
#